data_AF-A0A938TA33-F1
#
_entry.id   AF-A0A938TA33-F1
#
_cell.length_a   1.000
_cell.length_b   1.000
_cell.length_c   1.000
_cell.angle_alpha   90.00
_cell.angle_beta   90.00
_cell.angle_gamma   90.00
#
_symmetry.space_group_name_H-M   'P 1'
#
loop_
_entity.id
_entity.type
_entity.pdbx_description
1 polymer ?
#
loop_
_entity_poly.entity_id
_entity_poly.type
_entity_poly.pdbx_seq_one_letter_code
_entity_poly.pdbx_strand_id
1 'polypeptide(L)'
;MCWTLFLGPPAGNEVKIIVFLIALFSAVWIFVVLFRTIRRRLIEGALMKETINEYRSLIAQAVPRLLAISDEQGGSRPTADKWSKKEILGHLIDSATNNHQRYVRAQLSGEIKLPGYDQDAWVKTQGYQTRSWEELVQLWKAFNLHLLHVMEAIPVEKLKSMCFIGDDPPVTLEFLVQDYVRHVKHHLDQIFT
;
A
#
# COMPACT_ATOMS: atom_id res chain seq x y z
N MET A 1 18.64 16.26 82.13
CA MET A 1 18.83 16.20 80.66
C MET A 1 18.30 14.84 80.23
N CYS A 2 17.02 14.73 79.83
CA CYS A 2 16.55 14.87 78.43
C CYS A 2 17.39 13.94 77.53
N TRP A 3 16.85 12.85 76.98
CA TRP A 3 16.04 12.90 75.77
C TRP A 3 14.86 11.92 75.80
N THR A 4 13.66 12.49 75.72
CA THR A 4 12.40 11.84 75.39
C THR A 4 12.27 11.65 73.88
N LEU A 5 11.57 10.56 73.52
CA LEU A 5 10.96 10.21 72.23
C LEU A 5 11.00 11.24 71.08
N PHE A 6 11.50 10.80 69.92
CA PHE A 6 10.96 11.19 68.62
C PHE A 6 10.73 9.92 67.78
N LEU A 7 9.64 9.22 68.06
CA LEU A 7 8.99 8.38 67.06
C LEU A 7 8.12 9.32 66.22
N GLY A 8 8.61 9.68 65.02
CA GLY A 8 7.76 10.30 64.00
C GLY A 8 6.62 9.34 63.61
N PRO A 9 5.45 9.86 63.20
CA PRO A 9 4.30 9.02 62.87
C PRO A 9 4.61 8.15 61.64
N PRO A 10 3.93 6.99 61.47
CA PRO A 10 4.21 6.10 60.36
C PRO A 10 3.83 6.77 59.05
N ALA A 11 4.79 7.00 58.15
CA ALA A 11 4.58 7.42 56.76
C ALA A 11 3.91 6.32 55.91
N GLY A 12 2.97 5.56 56.49
CA GLY A 12 2.45 4.31 55.93
C GLY A 12 1.21 4.48 55.05
N ASN A 13 0.45 5.57 55.18
CA ASN A 13 -0.76 5.80 54.37
C ASN A 13 -0.52 6.74 53.19
N GLU A 14 0.25 7.81 53.37
CA GLU A 14 0.54 8.76 52.27
C GLU A 14 1.34 8.10 51.15
N VAL A 15 2.35 7.29 51.50
CA VAL A 15 3.12 6.51 50.51
C VAL A 15 2.24 5.51 49.77
N LYS A 16 1.29 4.85 50.46
CA LYS A 16 0.32 3.94 49.81
C LYS A 16 -0.64 4.66 48.87
N ILE A 17 -1.11 5.85 49.24
CA ILE A 17 -1.97 6.69 48.40
C ILE A 17 -1.21 7.16 47.15
N ILE A 18 0.04 7.61 47.30
CA ILE A 18 0.87 8.05 46.17
C ILE A 18 1.14 6.87 45.21
N VAL A 19 1.49 5.70 45.73
CA VAL A 19 1.70 4.48 44.91
C VAL A 19 0.41 4.07 44.19
N PHE A 20 -0.74 4.13 44.85
CA PHE A 20 -2.04 3.83 44.24
C PHE A 20 -2.40 4.83 43.14
N LEU A 21 -2.18 6.14 43.36
CA LEU A 21 -2.43 7.17 42.36
C LEU A 21 -1.51 7.01 41.16
N ILE A 22 -0.20 6.75 41.36
CA ILE A 22 0.74 6.48 40.25
C ILE A 22 0.29 5.26 39.44
N ALA A 23 -0.14 4.17 40.11
CA ALA A 23 -0.66 2.98 39.43
C ALA A 23 -1.95 3.28 38.64
N LEU A 24 -2.86 4.08 39.19
CA LEU A 24 -4.10 4.49 38.51
C LEU A 24 -3.81 5.39 37.30
N PHE A 25 -2.94 6.39 37.45
CA PHE A 25 -2.50 7.25 36.34
C PHE A 25 -1.79 6.45 35.25
N SER A 26 -0.93 5.50 35.63
CA SER A 26 -0.25 4.62 34.68
C SER A 26 -1.24 3.72 33.94
N ALA A 27 -2.22 3.14 34.63
CA ALA A 27 -3.26 2.31 34.02
C ALA A 27 -4.14 3.11 33.04
N VAL A 28 -4.55 4.33 33.41
CA VAL A 28 -5.31 5.23 32.56
C VAL A 28 -4.49 5.65 31.34
N TRP A 29 -3.21 5.98 31.52
CA TRP A 29 -2.32 6.35 30.42
C TRP A 29 -2.09 5.19 29.44
N ILE A 30 -1.82 3.98 29.95
CA ILE A 30 -1.71 2.75 29.14
C ILE A 30 -3.00 2.51 28.37
N PHE A 31 -4.17 2.62 29.02
CA PHE A 31 -5.47 2.46 28.37
C PHE A 31 -5.67 3.47 27.24
N VAL A 32 -5.34 4.75 27.47
CA VAL A 32 -5.44 5.80 26.44
C VAL A 32 -4.52 5.52 25.26
N VAL A 33 -3.26 5.13 25.50
CA VAL A 33 -2.30 4.78 24.44
C VAL A 33 -2.76 3.54 23.66
N LEU A 34 -3.21 2.49 24.35
CA LEU A 34 -3.72 1.27 23.74
C LEU A 34 -4.97 1.55 22.90
N PHE A 35 -5.94 2.28 23.44
CA PHE A 35 -7.16 2.65 22.73
C PHE A 35 -6.86 3.49 21.49
N ARG A 36 -5.96 4.48 21.59
CA ARG A 36 -5.50 5.26 20.43
C ARG A 36 -4.85 4.38 19.36
N THR A 37 -4.02 3.43 19.79
CA THR A 37 -3.33 2.50 18.88
C THR A 37 -4.30 1.55 18.19
N ILE A 38 -5.24 0.94 18.92
CA ILE A 38 -6.28 0.07 18.36
C ILE A 38 -7.16 0.84 17.39
N ARG A 39 -7.66 2.02 17.80
CA ARG A 39 -8.47 2.87 16.93
C ARG A 39 -7.74 3.22 15.63
N ARG A 40 -6.45 3.55 15.71
CA ARG A 40 -5.63 3.85 14.53
C ARG A 40 -5.51 2.64 13.60
N ARG A 41 -5.20 1.45 14.12
CA ARG A 41 -5.13 0.21 13.32
C ARG A 41 -6.47 -0.14 12.66
N LEU A 42 -7.58 0.09 13.35
CA LEU A 42 -8.92 -0.11 12.79
C LEU A 42 -9.20 0.84 11.61
N ILE A 43 -8.78 2.11 11.72
CA ILE A 43 -8.92 3.09 10.64
C ILE A 43 -8.03 2.73 9.45
N GLU A 44 -6.76 2.41 9.69
CA GLU A 44 -5.80 2.00 8.65
C GLU A 44 -6.31 0.75 7.91
N GLY A 45 -6.78 -0.26 8.64
CA GLY A 45 -7.39 -1.45 8.05
C GLY A 45 -8.68 -1.16 7.27
N ALA A 46 -9.49 -0.18 7.68
CA ALA A 46 -10.70 0.21 6.98
C ALA A 46 -10.39 0.93 5.66
N LEU A 47 -9.44 1.87 5.67
CA LEU A 47 -9.01 2.59 4.47
C LEU A 47 -8.39 1.64 3.43
N MET A 48 -7.56 0.70 3.89
CA MET A 48 -6.98 -0.32 3.01
C MET A 48 -8.07 -1.17 2.34
N LYS A 49 -9.11 -1.56 3.09
CA LYS A 49 -10.26 -2.29 2.53
C LYS A 49 -11.01 -1.48 1.47
N GLU A 50 -11.17 -0.18 1.66
CA GLU A 50 -11.79 0.70 0.68
C GLU A 50 -10.98 0.73 -0.62
N THR A 51 -9.65 0.91 -0.54
CA THR A 51 -8.74 0.87 -1.69
C THR A 51 -8.82 -0.47 -2.44
N ILE A 52 -8.83 -1.59 -1.71
CA ILE A 52 -8.94 -2.94 -2.29
C ILE A 52 -10.28 -3.11 -3.03
N ASN A 53 -11.39 -2.62 -2.44
CA ASN A 53 -12.70 -2.71 -3.06
C ASN A 53 -12.81 -1.83 -4.31
N GLU A 54 -12.25 -0.61 -4.28
CA GLU A 54 -12.16 0.24 -5.46
C GLU A 54 -11.38 -0.47 -6.57
N TYR A 55 -10.22 -1.03 -6.25
CA TYR A 55 -9.37 -1.71 -7.22
C TYR A 55 -10.03 -2.96 -7.81
N ARG A 56 -10.71 -3.76 -6.98
CA ARG A 56 -11.54 -4.90 -7.44
C ARG A 56 -12.59 -4.45 -8.44
N SER A 57 -13.31 -3.37 -8.13
CA SER A 57 -14.34 -2.80 -8.99
C SER A 57 -13.75 -2.26 -10.29
N LEU A 58 -12.61 -1.58 -10.22
CA LEU A 58 -11.88 -1.06 -11.37
C LEU A 58 -11.50 -2.18 -12.35
N ILE A 59 -10.92 -3.28 -11.86
CA ILE A 59 -10.58 -4.45 -12.71
C ILE A 59 -11.85 -5.02 -13.35
N ALA A 60 -12.90 -5.26 -12.56
CA ALA A 60 -14.14 -5.86 -13.05
C ALA A 60 -14.81 -5.03 -14.16
N GLN A 61 -14.77 -3.70 -14.05
CA GLN A 61 -15.34 -2.78 -15.05
C GLN A 61 -14.43 -2.58 -16.26
N ALA A 62 -13.10 -2.57 -16.07
CA ALA A 62 -12.16 -2.30 -17.15
C ALA A 62 -12.05 -3.48 -18.13
N VAL A 63 -12.02 -4.72 -17.64
CA VAL A 63 -11.84 -5.92 -18.49
C VAL A 63 -12.82 -5.99 -19.67
N PRO A 64 -14.15 -5.90 -19.50
CA PRO A 64 -15.07 -5.97 -20.64
C PRO A 64 -14.90 -4.80 -21.61
N ARG A 65 -14.56 -3.60 -21.11
CA ARG A 65 -14.29 -2.42 -21.96
C ARG A 65 -13.01 -2.60 -22.77
N LEU A 66 -11.96 -3.17 -22.17
CA LEU A 66 -10.70 -3.47 -22.85
C LEU A 66 -10.91 -4.55 -23.93
N LEU A 67 -11.68 -5.59 -23.65
CA LEU A 67 -12.00 -6.65 -24.62
C LEU A 67 -12.87 -6.18 -25.79
N ALA A 68 -13.53 -5.02 -25.68
CA ALA A 68 -14.28 -4.41 -26.77
C ALA A 68 -13.40 -3.62 -27.76
N ILE A 69 -12.12 -3.39 -27.44
CA ILE A 69 -11.16 -2.71 -28.31
C ILE A 69 -10.55 -3.76 -29.25
N SER A 70 -10.51 -3.47 -30.56
CA SER A 70 -9.89 -4.36 -31.55
C SER A 70 -8.36 -4.34 -31.47
N ASP A 71 -7.70 -5.35 -32.03
CA ASP A 71 -6.23 -5.39 -32.05
C ASP A 71 -5.63 -4.19 -32.81
N GLU A 72 -6.26 -3.78 -33.90
CA GLU A 72 -5.88 -2.62 -34.71
C GLU A 72 -6.01 -1.31 -33.92
N GLN A 73 -7.13 -1.14 -33.20
CA GLN A 73 -7.32 0.01 -32.31
C GLN A 73 -6.30 0.00 -31.17
N GLY A 74 -6.03 -1.17 -30.60
CA GLY A 74 -5.02 -1.37 -29.56
C GLY A 74 -3.62 -0.97 -30.02
N GLY A 75 -3.27 -1.31 -31.25
CA GLY A 75 -1.96 -1.04 -31.85
C GLY A 75 -1.81 0.35 -32.47
N SER A 76 -2.89 1.10 -32.67
CA SER A 76 -2.80 2.44 -33.29
C SER A 76 -2.08 3.42 -32.36
N ARG A 77 -1.06 4.11 -32.89
CA ARG A 77 -0.37 5.19 -32.17
C ARG A 77 -0.98 6.54 -32.51
N PRO A 78 -1.26 7.41 -31.53
CA PRO A 78 -1.71 8.77 -31.79
C PRO A 78 -0.69 9.58 -32.60
N THR A 79 0.59 9.44 -32.25
CA THR A 79 1.75 10.05 -32.92
C THR A 79 2.98 9.14 -32.76
N ALA A 80 4.06 9.42 -33.49
CA ALA A 80 5.26 8.58 -33.46
C ALA A 80 5.98 8.54 -32.09
N ASP A 81 5.78 9.57 -31.26
CA ASP A 81 6.36 9.75 -29.93
C ASP A 81 5.44 9.33 -28.78
N LYS A 82 4.22 8.88 -29.07
CA LYS A 82 3.24 8.47 -28.07
C LYS A 82 3.00 6.97 -28.11
N TRP A 83 2.88 6.38 -26.93
CA TRP A 83 2.53 4.97 -26.78
C TRP A 83 1.16 4.68 -27.40
N SER A 84 1.06 3.52 -28.06
CA SER A 84 -0.22 2.91 -28.41
C SER A 84 -0.97 2.43 -27.16
N LYS A 85 -2.22 2.02 -27.31
CA LYS A 85 -2.97 1.39 -26.21
C LYS A 85 -2.31 0.08 -25.76
N LYS A 86 -1.72 -0.70 -26.68
CA LYS A 86 -0.90 -1.89 -26.37
C LYS A 86 0.29 -1.54 -25.48
N GLU A 87 0.99 -0.46 -25.79
CA GLU A 87 2.14 0.00 -25.01
C GLU A 87 1.73 0.54 -23.64
N ILE A 88 0.62 1.28 -23.53
CA ILE A 88 0.08 1.73 -22.23
C ILE A 88 -0.38 0.54 -21.37
N LEU A 89 -1.08 -0.44 -21.95
CA LEU A 89 -1.50 -1.63 -21.22
C LEU A 89 -0.30 -2.51 -20.81
N GLY A 90 0.71 -2.57 -21.68
CA GLY A 90 2.01 -3.18 -21.39
C GLY A 90 2.72 -2.53 -20.21
N HIS A 91 2.81 -1.20 -20.19
CA HIS A 91 3.32 -0.43 -19.05
C HIS A 91 2.57 -0.75 -17.76
N LEU A 92 1.24 -0.90 -17.81
CA LEU A 92 0.47 -1.33 -16.64
C LEU A 92 0.83 -2.74 -16.17
N ILE A 93 1.18 -3.66 -17.07
CA ILE A 93 1.68 -5.00 -16.72
C ILE A 93 3.06 -4.88 -16.05
N ASP A 94 3.98 -4.08 -16.61
CA ASP A 94 5.31 -3.83 -16.04
C ASP A 94 5.22 -3.21 -14.63
N SER A 95 4.35 -2.21 -14.46
CA SER A 95 4.08 -1.59 -13.16
C SER A 95 3.51 -2.60 -12.17
N ALA A 96 2.60 -3.48 -12.60
CA ALA A 96 2.07 -4.55 -11.76
C ALA A 96 3.18 -5.50 -11.29
N THR A 97 4.08 -5.92 -12.19
CA THR A 97 5.18 -6.83 -11.86
C THR A 97 6.18 -6.24 -10.87
N ASN A 98 6.48 -4.94 -11.00
CA ASN A 98 7.32 -4.22 -10.05
C ASN A 98 6.64 -4.10 -8.67
N ASN A 99 5.34 -3.82 -8.65
CA ASN A 99 4.60 -3.69 -7.40
C ASN A 99 4.36 -5.04 -6.70
N HIS A 100 4.23 -6.14 -7.43
CA HIS A 100 4.18 -7.48 -6.85
C HIS A 100 5.37 -7.73 -5.91
N GLN A 101 6.61 -7.55 -6.40
CA GLN A 101 7.79 -7.77 -5.57
C GLN A 101 7.90 -6.77 -4.41
N ARG A 102 7.47 -5.52 -4.61
CA ARG A 102 7.43 -4.50 -3.53
C ARG A 102 6.51 -4.96 -2.41
N TYR A 103 5.30 -5.39 -2.73
CA TYR A 103 4.31 -5.81 -1.73
C TYR A 103 4.73 -7.07 -0.99
N VAL A 104 5.22 -8.09 -1.70
CA VAL A 104 5.68 -9.33 -1.06
C VAL A 104 6.87 -9.05 -0.14
N ARG A 105 7.89 -8.31 -0.63
CA ARG A 105 9.10 -8.05 0.16
C ARG A 105 8.83 -7.12 1.35
N ALA A 106 8.00 -6.09 1.21
CA ALA A 106 7.65 -5.19 2.32
C ALA A 106 6.83 -5.86 3.41
N GLN A 107 6.11 -6.95 3.09
CA GLN A 107 5.45 -7.75 4.13
C GLN A 107 6.48 -8.56 4.93
N LEU A 108 7.47 -9.15 4.25
CA LEU A 108 8.53 -9.95 4.88
C LEU A 108 9.47 -9.06 5.71
N SER A 109 9.94 -7.98 5.11
CA SER A 109 10.91 -7.04 5.66
C SER A 109 10.19 -5.74 6.03
N GLY A 110 10.31 -5.26 7.28
CA GLY A 110 9.69 -4.00 7.70
C GLY A 110 10.25 -2.75 6.97
N GLU A 111 11.30 -2.94 6.18
CA GLU A 111 11.88 -1.95 5.27
C GLU A 111 12.35 -2.66 3.99
N ILE A 112 12.16 -2.04 2.83
CA ILE A 112 12.72 -2.51 1.56
C ILE A 112 13.44 -1.39 0.80
N LYS A 113 14.51 -1.76 0.09
CA LYS A 113 15.22 -0.90 -0.87
C LYS A 113 15.26 -1.59 -2.20
N LEU A 114 14.63 -1.02 -3.21
CA LEU A 114 14.53 -1.58 -4.56
C LEU A 114 14.83 -0.50 -5.59
N PRO A 115 15.34 -0.88 -6.78
CA PRO A 115 15.55 0.09 -7.84
C PRO A 115 14.22 0.65 -8.35
N GLY A 116 14.28 1.87 -8.89
CA GLY A 116 13.28 2.36 -9.83
C GLY A 116 13.36 1.59 -11.16
N TYR A 117 12.52 1.94 -12.11
CA TYR A 117 12.62 1.40 -13.46
C TYR A 117 12.32 2.47 -14.51
N ASP A 118 13.04 2.40 -15.63
CA ASP A 118 12.81 3.24 -16.79
C ASP A 118 11.63 2.67 -17.59
N GLN A 119 10.51 3.40 -17.55
CA GLN A 119 9.25 2.94 -18.14
C GLN A 119 9.35 2.80 -19.66
N ASP A 120 9.99 3.77 -20.34
CA ASP A 120 10.18 3.75 -21.79
C ASP A 120 11.09 2.58 -22.20
N ALA A 121 12.18 2.36 -21.46
CA ALA A 121 13.08 1.25 -21.73
C ALA A 121 12.39 -0.10 -21.52
N TRP A 122 11.54 -0.25 -20.50
CA TRP A 122 10.79 -1.48 -20.23
C TRP A 122 9.76 -1.77 -21.32
N VAL A 123 8.90 -0.81 -21.65
CA VAL A 123 7.90 -0.94 -22.74
C VAL A 123 8.58 -1.31 -24.05
N LYS A 124 9.69 -0.64 -24.38
CA LYS A 124 10.48 -0.93 -25.59
C LYS A 124 11.08 -2.33 -25.56
N THR A 125 11.66 -2.75 -24.44
CA THR A 125 12.32 -4.06 -24.29
C THR A 125 11.32 -5.21 -24.38
N GLN A 126 10.13 -5.03 -23.82
CA GLN A 126 9.06 -6.02 -23.87
C GLN A 126 8.40 -6.14 -25.25
N GLY A 127 8.53 -5.11 -26.09
CA GLY A 127 8.01 -5.14 -27.46
C GLY A 127 6.49 -5.28 -27.53
N TYR A 128 5.74 -4.67 -26.60
CA TYR A 128 4.28 -4.88 -26.47
C TYR A 128 3.48 -4.61 -27.74
N GLN A 129 3.97 -3.73 -28.61
CA GLN A 129 3.36 -3.43 -29.89
C GLN A 129 3.12 -4.68 -30.77
N THR A 130 3.96 -5.72 -30.65
CA THR A 130 3.86 -6.94 -31.47
C THR A 130 2.99 -8.03 -30.86
N ARG A 131 2.47 -7.82 -29.65
CA ARG A 131 1.61 -8.80 -28.97
C ARG A 131 0.15 -8.62 -29.33
N SER A 132 -0.63 -9.69 -29.24
CA SER A 132 -2.10 -9.61 -29.37
C SER A 132 -2.68 -8.75 -28.25
N TRP A 133 -3.59 -7.84 -28.59
CA TRP A 133 -4.33 -7.03 -27.63
C TRP A 133 -5.07 -7.91 -26.63
N GLU A 134 -5.78 -8.94 -27.09
CA GLU A 134 -6.51 -9.86 -26.22
C GLU A 134 -5.57 -10.55 -25.22
N GLU A 135 -4.40 -11.01 -25.67
CA GLU A 135 -3.40 -11.63 -24.78
C GLU A 135 -2.91 -10.64 -23.71
N LEU A 136 -2.69 -9.38 -24.07
CA LEU A 136 -2.31 -8.33 -23.12
C LEU A 136 -3.41 -8.07 -22.10
N VAL A 137 -4.67 -8.03 -22.53
CA VAL A 137 -5.82 -7.84 -21.62
C VAL A 137 -5.95 -9.01 -20.65
N GLN A 138 -5.78 -10.25 -21.12
CA GLN A 138 -5.83 -11.43 -20.25
C GLN A 138 -4.66 -11.46 -19.26
N LEU A 139 -3.44 -11.13 -19.71
CA LEU A 139 -2.27 -11.06 -18.85
C LEU A 139 -2.44 -9.97 -17.79
N TRP A 140 -2.85 -8.76 -18.21
CA TRP A 140 -3.14 -7.66 -17.30
C TRP A 140 -4.19 -8.06 -16.26
N LYS A 141 -5.31 -8.65 -16.68
CA LYS A 141 -6.35 -9.14 -15.76
C LYS A 141 -5.79 -10.15 -14.76
N ALA A 142 -5.09 -11.18 -15.23
CA ALA A 142 -4.58 -12.25 -14.37
C ALA A 142 -3.60 -11.69 -13.33
N PHE A 143 -2.68 -10.81 -13.75
CA PHE A 143 -1.68 -10.22 -12.88
C PHE A 143 -2.32 -9.27 -11.86
N ASN A 144 -3.31 -8.47 -12.27
CA ASN A 144 -4.00 -7.54 -11.36
C ASN A 144 -4.90 -8.28 -10.35
N LEU A 145 -5.55 -9.39 -10.74
CA LEU A 145 -6.26 -10.26 -9.78
C LEU A 145 -5.31 -10.91 -8.78
N HIS A 146 -4.09 -11.28 -9.21
CA HIS A 146 -3.07 -11.78 -8.31
C HIS A 146 -2.56 -10.69 -7.35
N LEU A 147 -2.30 -9.48 -7.84
CA LEU A 147 -1.96 -8.34 -7.00
C LEU A 147 -3.04 -8.04 -5.97
N LEU A 148 -4.31 -8.05 -6.38
CA LEU A 148 -5.44 -7.85 -5.48
C LEU A 148 -5.42 -8.88 -4.33
N HIS A 149 -5.19 -10.16 -4.63
CA HIS A 149 -5.02 -11.19 -3.61
C HIS A 149 -3.84 -10.90 -2.67
N VAL A 150 -2.70 -10.47 -3.20
CA VAL A 150 -1.52 -10.09 -2.39
C VAL A 150 -1.83 -8.87 -1.50
N MET A 151 -2.55 -7.88 -2.00
CA MET A 151 -2.97 -6.70 -1.24
C MET A 151 -3.90 -7.07 -0.07
N GLU A 152 -4.83 -8.01 -0.30
CA GLU A 152 -5.73 -8.53 0.74
C GLU A 152 -5.00 -9.28 1.85
N ALA A 153 -3.84 -9.85 1.53
CA ALA A 153 -3.02 -10.59 2.48
C ALA A 153 -2.11 -9.70 3.34
N ILE A 154 -1.99 -8.40 3.04
CA ILE A 154 -1.10 -7.48 3.77
C ILE A 154 -1.57 -7.33 5.23
N PRO A 155 -0.76 -7.71 6.23
CA PRO A 155 -1.08 -7.46 7.62
C PRO A 155 -1.13 -5.95 7.91
N VAL A 156 -2.08 -5.51 8.72
CA VAL A 156 -2.27 -4.07 9.03
C VAL A 156 -1.00 -3.44 9.61
N GLU A 157 -0.26 -4.18 10.44
CA GLU A 157 1.00 -3.72 11.01
C GLU A 157 2.13 -3.52 9.98
N LYS A 158 2.02 -4.13 8.79
CA LYS A 158 2.99 -3.98 7.69
C LYS A 158 2.68 -2.79 6.77
N LEU A 159 1.49 -2.18 6.89
CA LEU A 159 1.10 -1.03 6.07
C LEU A 159 2.06 0.16 6.19
N LYS A 160 2.76 0.29 7.33
CA LYS A 160 3.74 1.36 7.58
C LYS A 160 5.20 0.96 7.28
N SER A 161 5.43 -0.20 6.67
CA SER A 161 6.78 -0.59 6.23
C SER A 161 7.31 0.43 5.24
N MET A 162 8.55 0.88 5.45
CA MET A 162 9.16 1.91 4.62
C MET A 162 9.72 1.30 3.33
N CYS A 163 9.42 1.94 2.21
CA CYS A 163 9.82 1.50 0.88
C CYS A 163 10.65 2.60 0.22
N PHE A 164 11.90 2.27 -0.09
CA PHE A 164 12.83 3.14 -0.82
C PHE A 164 12.93 2.63 -2.25
N ILE A 165 12.42 3.40 -3.21
CA ILE A 165 12.30 2.99 -4.61
C ILE A 165 13.11 3.96 -5.47
N GLY A 166 14.22 3.50 -6.05
CA GLY A 166 15.12 4.38 -6.80
C GLY A 166 15.61 5.54 -5.94
N ASP A 167 15.60 6.75 -6.52
CA ASP A 167 16.04 7.99 -5.88
C ASP A 167 14.89 8.81 -5.29
N ASP A 168 13.65 8.28 -5.32
CA ASP A 168 12.48 8.97 -4.80
C ASP A 168 12.47 9.01 -3.26
N PRO A 169 11.80 10.01 -2.65
CA PRO A 169 11.57 10.03 -1.21
C PRO A 169 10.89 8.74 -0.72
N PRO A 170 11.27 8.22 0.46
CA PRO A 170 10.71 6.96 0.95
C PRO A 170 9.23 7.11 1.29
N VAL A 171 8.46 6.07 0.96
CA VAL A 171 7.01 6.01 1.17
C VAL A 171 6.63 4.76 1.95
N THR A 172 5.40 4.70 2.46
CA THR A 172 4.89 3.49 3.13
C THR A 172 4.37 2.47 2.13
N LEU A 173 4.28 1.20 2.53
CA LEU A 173 3.59 0.16 1.76
C LEU A 173 2.14 0.54 1.44
N GLU A 174 1.42 1.12 2.41
CA GLU A 174 0.07 1.65 2.21
C GLU A 174 0.01 2.67 1.07
N PHE A 175 0.96 3.61 1.02
CA PHE A 175 1.02 4.61 -0.03
C PHE A 175 1.24 3.95 -1.40
N LEU A 176 2.17 2.99 -1.51
CA LEU A 176 2.42 2.29 -2.77
C LEU A 176 1.16 1.58 -3.30
N VAL A 177 0.39 0.94 -2.43
CA VAL A 177 -0.86 0.27 -2.84
C VAL A 177 -1.88 1.28 -3.35
N GLN A 178 -2.12 2.35 -2.60
CA GLN A 178 -3.08 3.39 -3.00
C GLN A 178 -2.65 4.10 -4.29
N ASP A 179 -1.35 4.38 -4.42
CA ASP A 179 -0.79 5.04 -5.59
C ASP A 179 -0.88 4.18 -6.84
N TYR A 180 -0.62 2.88 -6.71
CA TYR A 180 -0.77 1.94 -7.80
C TYR A 180 -2.22 1.89 -8.33
N VAL A 181 -3.24 1.92 -7.46
CA VAL A 181 -4.65 1.95 -7.89
C VAL A 181 -4.97 3.24 -8.67
N ARG A 182 -4.49 4.39 -8.19
CA ARG A 182 -4.62 5.67 -8.91
C ARG A 182 -3.91 5.64 -10.25
N HIS A 183 -2.70 5.09 -10.31
CA HIS A 183 -1.91 4.94 -11.52
C HIS A 183 -2.60 4.05 -12.56
N VAL A 184 -3.16 2.91 -12.14
CA VAL A 184 -3.97 2.04 -13.02
C VAL A 184 -5.16 2.81 -13.58
N LYS A 185 -5.91 3.53 -12.74
CA LYS A 185 -7.06 4.33 -13.17
C LYS A 185 -6.66 5.39 -14.21
N HIS A 186 -5.59 6.15 -13.93
CA HIS A 186 -5.09 7.19 -14.85
C HIS A 186 -4.79 6.65 -16.25
N HIS A 187 -4.08 5.52 -16.34
CA HIS A 187 -3.73 4.94 -17.65
C HIS A 187 -4.89 4.21 -18.32
N LEU A 188 -5.82 3.63 -17.57
CA LEU A 188 -7.06 3.13 -18.14
C LEU A 188 -7.89 4.26 -18.77
N ASP A 189 -7.96 5.43 -18.13
CA ASP A 189 -8.62 6.60 -18.71
C ASP A 189 -7.96 7.04 -20.02
N GLN A 190 -6.63 6.98 -20.12
CA GLN A 190 -5.90 7.21 -21.38
C GLN A 190 -6.26 6.17 -22.46
N ILE A 191 -6.41 4.90 -22.10
CA ILE A 191 -6.80 3.83 -23.04
C ILE A 191 -8.25 4.02 -23.51
N PHE A 192 -9.14 4.53 -22.66
CA PHE A 192 -10.56 4.67 -22.97
C PHE A 192 -10.93 5.99 -23.63
N THR A 193 -9.99 6.92 -23.72
CA THR A 193 -10.12 8.14 -24.55
C THR A 193 -9.71 7.82 -25.99
#